data_AF-A0A498DBN9-F1
#
_entry.id   AF-A0A498DBN9-F1
#
_cell.length_a   1.000
_cell.length_b   1.000
_cell.length_c   1.000
_cell.angle_alpha   90.00
_cell.angle_beta   90.00
_cell.angle_gamma   90.00
#
_symmetry.space_group_name_H-M   'P 1'
#
loop_
_entity.id
_entity.type
_entity.pdbx_description
1 polymer ?
#
loop_
_entity_poly.entity_id
_entity_poly.type
_entity_poly.pdbx_seq_one_letter_code
_entity_poly.pdbx_strand_id
1 'polypeptide(L)'
;MPKQTNKTAQNFLENSQVIIESLQGTLLRLYVSYDQHDISDNKAKAMLEVCETLANAALEDIESASAKTILDISMIVSLATGILYTLEELAHLNLAKGHTAAAINGLTLACSTLNELLETAVDYVMKGGAK
;
A
#
# COMPACT_ATOMS: atom_id res chain seq x y z
N MET A 1 -16.53 10.20 -24.62
CA MET A 1 -15.28 10.24 -23.84
C MET A 1 -15.28 9.54 -22.46
N PRO A 2 -16.40 9.20 -21.78
CA PRO A 2 -16.35 8.56 -20.45
C PRO A 2 -15.62 7.19 -20.44
N LYS A 3 -15.79 6.39 -21.49
CA LYS A 3 -15.22 5.03 -21.57
C LYS A 3 -13.69 4.98 -21.56
N GLN A 4 -13.03 6.01 -22.08
CA GLN A 4 -11.56 6.03 -22.19
C GLN A 4 -10.92 6.47 -20.86
N THR A 5 -11.53 7.44 -20.20
CA THR A 5 -11.17 7.92 -18.86
C THR A 5 -11.25 6.80 -17.81
N ASN A 6 -12.34 6.01 -17.82
CA ASN A 6 -12.49 4.88 -16.90
C ASN A 6 -11.45 3.77 -17.14
N LYS A 7 -11.11 3.47 -18.40
CA LYS A 7 -10.09 2.46 -18.72
C LYS A 7 -8.70 2.88 -18.24
N THR A 8 -8.38 4.17 -18.31
CA THR A 8 -7.10 4.68 -17.79
C THR A 8 -7.06 4.64 -16.26
N ALA A 9 -8.14 5.03 -15.57
CA ALA A 9 -8.21 4.92 -14.11
C ALA A 9 -8.15 3.47 -13.62
N GLN A 10 -8.85 2.56 -14.30
CA GLN A 10 -8.77 1.12 -14.03
C GLN A 10 -7.34 0.61 -14.08
N ASN A 11 -6.60 0.90 -15.16
CA ASN A 11 -5.22 0.44 -15.31
C ASN A 11 -4.31 0.90 -14.16
N PHE A 12 -4.48 2.15 -13.68
CA PHE A 12 -3.72 2.65 -12.54
C PHE A 12 -4.09 1.93 -11.25
N LEU A 13 -5.39 1.69 -11.00
CA LEU A 13 -5.82 0.93 -9.83
C LEU A 13 -5.30 -0.51 -9.85
N GLU A 14 -5.41 -1.20 -10.99
CA GLU A 14 -4.88 -2.57 -11.14
C GLU A 14 -3.35 -2.62 -10.96
N ASN A 15 -2.61 -1.64 -11.49
CA ASN A 15 -1.16 -1.58 -11.28
C ASN A 15 -0.84 -1.35 -9.79
N SER A 16 -1.57 -0.44 -9.13
CA SER A 16 -1.39 -0.18 -7.70
C SER A 16 -1.67 -1.43 -6.86
N GLN A 17 -2.65 -2.27 -7.21
CA GLN A 17 -2.88 -3.55 -6.52
C GLN A 17 -1.68 -4.48 -6.60
N VAL A 18 -1.10 -4.67 -7.78
CA VAL A 18 0.10 -5.52 -7.95
C VAL A 18 1.26 -5.02 -7.08
N ILE A 19 1.43 -3.70 -6.97
CA ILE A 19 2.46 -3.10 -6.13
C ILE A 19 2.14 -3.30 -4.65
N ILE A 20 0.89 -3.10 -4.22
CA ILE A 20 0.46 -3.31 -2.83
C ILE A 20 0.60 -4.78 -2.41
N GLU A 21 0.29 -5.74 -3.28
CA GLU A 21 0.51 -7.17 -3.03
C GLU A 21 2.00 -7.47 -2.83
N SER A 22 2.86 -6.85 -3.63
CA SER A 22 4.31 -6.96 -3.49
C SER A 22 4.82 -6.34 -2.19
N LEU A 23 4.28 -5.18 -1.81
CA LEU A 23 4.56 -4.51 -0.54
C LEU A 23 4.14 -5.39 0.66
N GLN A 24 2.91 -5.90 0.64
CA GLN A 24 2.39 -6.80 1.68
C GLN A 24 3.26 -8.04 1.84
N GLY A 25 3.64 -8.68 0.72
CA GLY A 25 4.52 -9.84 0.75
C GLY A 25 5.91 -9.54 1.30
N THR A 26 6.43 -8.35 1.02
CA THR A 26 7.73 -7.88 1.54
C THR A 26 7.65 -7.61 3.05
N LEU A 27 6.60 -6.92 3.50
CA LEU A 27 6.35 -6.65 4.92
C LEU A 27 6.16 -7.92 5.74
N LEU A 28 5.41 -8.90 5.23
CA LEU A 28 5.22 -10.19 5.89
C LEU A 28 6.56 -10.94 6.07
N ARG A 29 7.39 -10.98 5.02
CA ARG A 29 8.72 -11.59 5.10
C ARG A 29 9.63 -10.85 6.07
N LEU A 30 9.56 -9.52 6.08
CA LEU A 30 10.30 -8.68 7.01
C LEU A 30 9.87 -8.97 8.45
N TYR A 31 8.57 -9.00 8.73
CA TYR A 31 8.02 -9.32 10.04
C TYR A 31 8.54 -10.68 10.54
N VAL A 32 8.38 -11.74 9.75
CA VAL A 32 8.83 -13.09 10.13
C VAL A 32 10.35 -13.11 10.37
N SER A 33 11.13 -12.49 9.48
CA SER A 33 12.59 -12.47 9.61
C SER A 33 13.06 -11.67 10.83
N TYR A 34 12.39 -10.56 11.13
CA TYR A 34 12.73 -9.69 12.25
C TYR A 34 12.32 -10.30 13.60
N ASP A 35 11.11 -10.83 13.67
CA ASP A 35 10.55 -11.40 14.90
C ASP A 35 11.16 -12.78 15.22
N GLN A 36 11.28 -13.67 14.22
CA GLN A 36 11.60 -15.09 14.44
C GLN A 36 13.04 -15.48 14.08
N HIS A 37 13.74 -14.67 13.28
CA HIS A 37 15.09 -15.00 12.77
C HIS A 37 16.14 -13.96 13.12
N ASP A 38 15.84 -13.07 14.07
CA ASP A 38 16.78 -12.11 14.65
C ASP A 38 17.59 -11.30 13.61
N ILE A 39 16.98 -10.91 12.48
CA ILE A 39 17.64 -9.93 11.60
C ILE A 39 17.84 -8.62 12.38
N SER A 40 18.98 -7.95 12.14
CA SER A 40 19.32 -6.73 12.85
C SER A 40 18.41 -5.56 12.46
N ASP A 41 18.26 -4.59 13.37
CA ASP A 41 17.50 -3.36 13.13
C ASP A 41 17.98 -2.64 11.86
N ASN A 42 19.28 -2.60 11.60
CA ASN A 42 19.82 -1.99 10.38
C ASN A 42 19.33 -2.69 9.11
N LYS A 43 19.22 -4.02 9.12
CA LYS A 43 18.67 -4.78 7.99
C LYS A 43 17.17 -4.57 7.87
N ALA A 44 16.46 -4.51 9.00
CA ALA A 44 15.03 -4.23 8.99
C ALA A 44 14.74 -2.84 8.42
N LYS A 45 15.50 -1.82 8.83
CA LYS A 45 15.41 -0.45 8.28
C LYS A 45 15.67 -0.39 6.78
N ALA A 46 16.72 -1.05 6.29
CA ALA A 46 16.97 -1.14 4.85
C ALA A 46 15.82 -1.81 4.08
N MET A 47 15.14 -2.79 4.69
CA MET A 47 13.96 -3.41 4.09
C MET A 47 12.72 -2.53 4.16
N LEU A 48 12.58 -1.68 5.19
CA LEU A 48 11.52 -0.68 5.27
C LEU A 48 11.68 0.38 4.17
N GLU A 49 12.89 0.83 3.84
CA GLU A 49 13.14 1.74 2.71
C GLU A 49 12.69 1.15 1.36
N VAL A 50 12.87 -0.17 1.17
CA VAL A 50 12.33 -0.87 -0.01
C VAL A 50 10.79 -0.86 0.01
N CYS A 51 10.19 -1.05 1.19
CA CYS A 51 8.74 -0.98 1.36
C CYS A 51 8.21 0.44 1.10
N GLU A 52 8.92 1.49 1.51
CA GLU A 52 8.59 2.89 1.22
C GLU A 52 8.57 3.15 -0.29
N THR A 53 9.57 2.65 -1.02
CA THR A 53 9.62 2.78 -2.49
C THR A 53 8.39 2.17 -3.15
N LEU A 54 7.96 0.99 -2.69
CA LEU A 54 6.75 0.32 -3.19
C LEU A 54 5.48 1.09 -2.79
N ALA A 55 5.38 1.54 -1.53
CA ALA A 55 4.23 2.30 -1.03
C ALA A 55 4.05 3.62 -1.79
N ASN A 56 5.15 4.34 -2.06
CA ASN A 56 5.13 5.57 -2.82
C ASN A 56 4.68 5.33 -4.27
N ALA A 57 5.23 4.31 -4.94
CA ALA A 57 4.81 3.97 -6.31
C ALA A 57 3.32 3.59 -6.39
N ALA A 58 2.81 2.83 -5.42
CA ALA A 58 1.38 2.52 -5.35
C ALA A 58 0.53 3.77 -5.13
N LEU A 59 0.97 4.67 -4.24
CA LEU A 59 0.26 5.93 -3.98
C LEU A 59 0.19 6.82 -5.23
N GLU A 60 1.29 6.96 -5.97
CA GLU A 60 1.33 7.74 -7.22
C GLU A 60 0.30 7.24 -8.25
N ASP A 61 0.14 5.92 -8.37
CA ASP A 61 -0.88 5.32 -9.23
C ASP A 61 -2.31 5.55 -8.70
N ILE A 62 -2.52 5.42 -7.39
CA ILE A 62 -3.83 5.68 -6.75
C ILE A 62 -4.24 7.15 -6.94
N GLU A 63 -3.33 8.10 -6.76
CA GLU A 63 -3.57 9.52 -7.00
C GLU A 63 -3.84 9.79 -8.49
N SER A 64 -3.08 9.14 -9.38
CA SER A 64 -3.29 9.21 -10.82
C SER A 64 -4.67 8.67 -11.24
N ALA A 65 -5.14 7.60 -10.60
CA ALA A 65 -6.48 7.07 -10.77
C ALA A 65 -7.54 8.04 -10.24
N SER A 66 -7.33 8.60 -9.05
CA SER A 66 -8.23 9.55 -8.39
C SER A 66 -8.51 10.76 -9.29
N ALA A 67 -7.47 11.31 -9.93
CA ALA A 67 -7.61 12.42 -10.87
C ALA A 67 -8.34 12.07 -12.18
N LYS A 68 -8.58 10.78 -12.44
CA LYS A 68 -9.12 10.26 -13.70
C LYS A 68 -10.41 9.45 -13.52
N THR A 69 -10.90 9.27 -12.31
CA THR A 69 -12.15 8.57 -12.04
C THR A 69 -13.23 9.55 -11.56
N ILE A 70 -14.50 9.16 -11.74
CA ILE A 70 -15.64 9.85 -11.12
C ILE A 70 -15.97 9.28 -9.73
N LEU A 71 -15.39 8.12 -9.40
CA LEU A 71 -15.60 7.47 -8.11
C LEU A 71 -14.80 8.21 -7.04
N ASP A 72 -15.44 8.55 -5.93
CA ASP A 72 -14.71 9.06 -4.77
C ASP A 72 -13.90 7.93 -4.13
N ILE A 73 -12.57 8.00 -4.31
CA ILE A 73 -11.61 7.06 -3.73
C ILE A 73 -10.73 7.73 -2.66
N SER A 74 -11.17 8.84 -2.07
CA SER A 74 -10.42 9.59 -1.06
C SER A 74 -9.99 8.75 0.15
N MET A 75 -10.80 7.76 0.54
CA MET A 75 -10.45 6.82 1.60
C MET A 75 -9.26 5.92 1.24
N ILE A 76 -9.19 5.49 -0.03
CA ILE A 76 -8.08 4.67 -0.56
C ILE A 76 -6.79 5.50 -0.57
N VAL A 77 -6.86 6.74 -1.08
CA VAL A 77 -5.74 7.69 -1.05
C VAL A 77 -5.26 7.89 0.39
N SER A 78 -6.17 8.19 1.31
CA SER A 78 -5.83 8.47 2.72
C SER A 78 -5.15 7.27 3.40
N LEU A 79 -5.63 6.04 3.14
CA LEU A 79 -5.02 4.84 3.69
C LEU A 79 -3.63 4.58 3.09
N ALA A 80 -3.46 4.73 1.78
CA ALA A 80 -2.17 4.58 1.10
C ALA A 80 -1.15 5.62 1.61
N THR A 81 -1.57 6.87 1.76
CA THR A 81 -0.76 7.94 2.37
C THR A 81 -0.36 7.60 3.81
N GLY A 82 -1.30 7.09 4.62
CA GLY A 82 -1.03 6.68 5.99
C GLY A 82 -0.01 5.53 6.09
N ILE A 83 -0.07 4.57 5.16
CA ILE A 83 0.90 3.48 5.05
C ILE A 83 2.30 4.03 4.75
N LEU A 84 2.43 4.91 3.75
CA LEU A 84 3.70 5.52 3.38
C LEU A 84 4.33 6.27 4.56
N TYR A 85 3.58 7.18 5.20
CA TYR A 85 4.10 7.93 6.35
C TYR A 85 4.48 7.02 7.52
N THR A 86 3.72 5.96 7.77
CA THR A 86 4.04 5.02 8.85
C THR A 86 5.32 4.26 8.55
N LEU A 87 5.59 3.92 7.29
CA LEU A 87 6.87 3.31 6.88
C LEU A 87 8.04 4.26 7.12
N GLU A 88 7.93 5.50 6.63
CA GLU A 88 8.96 6.56 6.79
C GLU A 88 9.30 6.78 8.27
N GLU A 89 8.27 6.92 9.12
CA GLU A 89 8.47 7.10 10.55
C GLU A 89 9.09 5.86 11.19
N LEU A 90 8.64 4.65 10.83
CA LEU A 90 9.14 3.42 11.42
C LEU A 90 10.62 3.16 11.09
N ALA A 91 11.10 3.59 9.91
CA ALA A 91 12.51 3.51 9.55
C ALA A 91 13.41 4.40 10.45
N HIS A 92 12.87 5.52 10.93
CA HIS A 92 13.60 6.49 11.74
C HIS A 92 13.46 6.29 13.25
N LEU A 93 12.36 5.70 13.71
CA LEU A 93 12.14 5.45 15.13
C LEU A 93 13.13 4.41 15.70
N ASN A 94 13.39 4.53 17.00
CA ASN A 94 14.17 3.57 17.77
C ASN A 94 13.25 2.91 18.82
N LEU A 95 12.45 1.96 18.36
CA LEU A 95 11.49 1.23 19.20
C LEU A 95 12.13 -0.04 19.76
N ALA A 96 11.58 -0.54 20.87
CA ALA A 96 11.91 -1.89 21.31
C ALA A 96 11.50 -2.91 20.24
N LYS A 97 12.32 -3.95 20.06
CA LYS A 97 12.15 -4.97 19.01
C LYS A 97 10.71 -5.47 18.85
N GLY A 98 10.04 -5.83 19.94
CA GLY A 98 8.65 -6.30 19.90
C GLY A 98 7.65 -5.26 19.38
N HIS A 99 7.88 -3.97 19.64
CA HIS A 99 7.05 -2.89 19.11
C HIS A 99 7.31 -2.65 17.63
N THR A 100 8.57 -2.70 17.18
CA THR A 100 8.92 -2.66 15.76
C THR A 100 8.26 -3.82 15.00
N ALA A 101 8.37 -5.05 15.53
CA ALA A 101 7.74 -6.24 14.94
C ALA A 101 6.22 -6.09 14.84
N ALA A 102 5.57 -5.61 15.91
CA ALA A 102 4.13 -5.35 15.92
C ALA A 102 3.72 -4.28 14.89
N ALA A 103 4.52 -3.21 14.73
CA ALA A 103 4.27 -2.17 13.73
C ALA A 103 4.38 -2.70 12.28
N ILE A 104 5.41 -3.52 11.98
CA ILE A 104 5.55 -4.16 10.66
C ILE A 104 4.35 -5.08 10.37
N ASN A 105 3.89 -5.85 11.36
CA ASN A 105 2.71 -6.69 11.20
C ASN A 105 1.44 -5.84 10.99
N GLY A 106 1.27 -4.75 11.75
CA GLY A 106 0.18 -3.80 11.55
C GLY A 106 0.14 -3.20 10.15
N LEU A 107 1.31 -2.84 9.59
CA LEU A 107 1.45 -2.39 8.21
C LEU A 107 1.05 -3.47 7.19
N THR A 108 1.39 -4.74 7.46
CA THR A 108 0.94 -5.88 6.63
C THR A 108 -0.59 -5.95 6.56
N LEU A 109 -1.27 -5.78 7.70
CA LEU A 109 -2.73 -5.78 7.77
C LEU A 109 -3.33 -4.56 7.05
N ALA A 110 -2.75 -3.38 7.22
CA ALA A 110 -3.17 -2.17 6.53
C ALA A 110 -3.06 -2.32 4.99
N CYS A 111 -1.97 -2.94 4.50
CA CYS A 111 -1.82 -3.27 3.08
C CYS A 111 -2.89 -4.25 2.59
N SER A 112 -3.25 -5.25 3.41
CA SER A 112 -4.35 -6.17 3.09
C SER A 112 -5.68 -5.43 2.92
N THR A 113 -6.01 -4.56 3.88
CA THR A 113 -7.23 -3.74 3.81
C THR A 113 -7.21 -2.81 2.60
N LEU A 114 -6.06 -2.20 2.28
CA LEU A 114 -5.93 -1.37 1.10
C LEU A 114 -6.16 -2.19 -0.18
N ASN A 115 -5.63 -3.41 -0.26
CA ASN A 115 -5.81 -4.27 -1.44
C ASN A 115 -7.29 -4.63 -1.67
N GLU A 116 -8.02 -4.98 -0.60
CA GLU A 116 -9.47 -5.27 -0.65
C GLU A 116 -10.29 -4.05 -1.12
N LEU A 117 -9.92 -2.85 -0.67
CA LEU A 117 -10.55 -1.60 -1.10
C LEU A 117 -10.26 -1.30 -2.58
N LEU A 118 -9.02 -1.53 -3.02
CA LEU A 118 -8.63 -1.37 -4.42
C LEU A 118 -9.40 -2.36 -5.32
N GLU A 119 -9.56 -3.61 -4.91
CA GLU A 119 -10.31 -4.62 -5.67
C GLU A 119 -11.75 -4.18 -5.87
N THR A 120 -12.37 -3.70 -4.79
CA THR A 120 -13.71 -3.14 -4.83
C THR A 120 -13.77 -1.94 -5.78
N ALA A 121 -12.81 -1.01 -5.71
CA ALA A 121 -12.78 0.18 -6.56
C ALA A 121 -12.59 -0.16 -8.04
N VAL A 122 -11.70 -1.10 -8.38
CA VAL A 122 -11.52 -1.61 -9.75
C VAL A 122 -12.84 -2.15 -10.29
N ASP A 123 -13.52 -3.00 -9.52
CA ASP A 123 -14.77 -3.63 -9.93
C ASP A 123 -15.90 -2.60 -10.17
N TYR A 124 -15.96 -1.54 -9.34
CA TYR A 124 -16.87 -0.40 -9.55
C TYR A 124 -16.54 0.44 -10.79
N VAL A 125 -15.25 0.70 -11.04
CA VAL A 125 -14.80 1.43 -12.24
C VAL A 125 -15.12 0.63 -13.51
N MET A 126 -14.94 -0.69 -13.48
CA MET A 126 -15.30 -1.58 -14.60
C MET A 126 -16.81 -1.59 -14.89
N LYS A 127 -17.64 -1.63 -13.84
CA LYS A 127 -19.12 -1.60 -13.97
C LYS A 127 -19.66 -0.23 -14.40
N GLY A 128 -18.81 0.78 -14.58
CA GLY A 128 -19.18 2.08 -15.11
C GLY A 128 -19.88 3.01 -14.12
N GLY A 129 -19.72 2.78 -12.81
CA GLY A 129 -20.30 3.63 -11.76
C GLY A 129 -21.84 3.63 -11.73
N ALA A 130 -22.48 2.54 -12.18
CA ALA A 130 -23.92 2.40 -12.09
C ALA A 130 -24.36 2.37 -10.62
N LYS A 131 -24.91 3.50 -10.15
CA LYS A 131 -25.92 3.51 -9.08
C LYS A 131 -27.22 2.93 -9.61
#